data_AF-A0A945P8K1-F1
#
_entry.id   AF-A0A945P8K1-F1
#
_cell.length_a   1.000
_cell.length_b   1.000
_cell.length_c   1.000
_cell.angle_alpha   90.00
_cell.angle_beta   90.00
_cell.angle_gamma   90.00
#
_symmetry.space_group_name_H-M   'P 1'
#
loop_
_entity.id
_entity.type
_entity.pdbx_description
1 polymer ?
#
loop_
_entity_poly.entity_id
_entity_poly.type
_entity_poly.pdbx_seq_one_letter_code
_entity_poly.pdbx_strand_id
1 'polypeptide(L)' 'MATEYPNDPMEIASFLIDEEGLDRALQVAYDGIGRANELQEYYLLSIWREVRLHLQEKIKERDLVEPS' A
#
# COMPACT_ATOMS: atom_id res chain seq x y z
N MET A 1 14.68 16.60 0.16
CA MET A 1 13.36 16.72 0.79
C MET A 1 12.93 15.31 1.14
N ALA A 2 12.84 14.99 2.44
CA ALA A 2 12.23 13.74 2.86
C ALA A 2 10.73 13.95 2.80
N THR A 3 10.06 13.33 1.83
CA THR A 3 8.63 13.06 1.96
C THR A 3 8.51 12.08 3.12
N GLU A 4 8.27 12.60 4.32
CA GLU A 4 7.75 11.81 5.43
C GLU A 4 6.44 11.24 4.92
N TYR A 5 6.46 9.97 4.51
CA TYR A 5 5.22 9.23 4.35
C TYR A 5 4.46 9.40 5.66
N PRO A 6 3.15 9.70 5.63
CA PRO A 6 2.37 9.63 6.84
C PRO A 6 2.61 8.27 7.48
N ASN A 7 2.94 8.23 8.77
CA ASN A 7 3.24 6.96 9.47
C ASN A 7 1.99 6.06 9.62
N ASP A 8 0.85 6.49 9.08
CA ASP A 8 -0.41 5.77 9.06
C ASP A 8 -0.56 4.97 7.76
N PRO A 9 -0.66 3.62 7.83
CA PRO A 9 -0.82 2.77 6.65
C PRO A 9 -2.06 3.06 5.81
N MET A 10 -3.15 3.56 6.41
CA MET A 10 -4.36 3.93 5.66
C MET A 10 -4.12 5.20 4.85
N GLU A 11 -3.48 6.21 5.42
CA GLU A 11 -3.14 7.44 4.70
C GLU A 11 -2.19 7.16 3.53
N ILE A 12 -1.20 6.29 3.71
CA ILE A 12 -0.32 5.84 2.62
C ILE A 12 -1.14 5.11 1.55
N ALA A 13 -2.03 4.19 1.92
CA ALA A 13 -2.86 3.46 0.96
C ALA A 13 -3.76 4.41 0.15
N SER A 14 -4.41 5.38 0.80
CA SER A 14 -5.21 6.41 0.15
C SER A 14 -4.39 7.24 -0.82
N PHE A 15 -3.23 7.74 -0.40
CA PHE A 15 -2.33 8.50 -1.27
C PHE A 15 -1.91 7.72 -2.51
N LEU A 16 -1.54 6.44 -2.35
CA LEU A 16 -1.14 5.59 -3.48
C LEU A 16 -2.30 5.32 -4.45
N ILE A 17 -3.52 5.16 -3.94
CA ILE A 17 -4.71 5.00 -4.79
C ILE A 17 -4.94 6.28 -5.61
N ASP A 18 -4.85 7.45 -4.97
CA ASP A 18 -5.09 8.73 -5.62
C ASP A 18 -4.04 9.05 -6.70
N GLU A 19 -2.78 8.72 -6.44
CA GLU A 19 -1.67 9.01 -7.38
C GLU A 19 -1.55 8.00 -8.53
N GLU A 20 -1.70 6.70 -8.26
CA GLU A 20 -1.35 5.64 -9.23
C GLU A 20 -2.53 4.75 -9.65
N GLY A 21 -3.67 4.86 -8.95
CA GLY A 21 -4.80 3.94 -9.10
C GLY A 21 -4.60 2.63 -8.33
N LEU A 22 -5.71 1.95 -8.04
CA LEU A 22 -5.77 0.85 -7.07
C LEU A 22 -4.84 -0.34 -7.40
N ASP A 23 -4.82 -0.78 -8.66
CA ASP A 23 -4.00 -1.95 -9.05
C ASP A 23 -2.50 -1.64 -8.98
N ARG A 24 -2.12 -0.40 -9.33
CA ARG A 24 -0.72 0.04 -9.30
C ARG A 24 -0.25 0.37 -7.89
N ALA A 25 -1.12 0.94 -7.06
CA ALA A 25 -0.90 1.09 -5.63
C ALA A 25 -0.55 -0.24 -4.95
N LEU A 26 -1.25 -1.32 -5.32
CA LEU A 26 -0.95 -2.66 -4.78
C LEU A 26 0.46 -3.14 -5.19
N GLN A 27 0.87 -2.89 -6.43
CA GLN A 27 2.23 -3.21 -6.88
C GLN A 27 3.28 -2.40 -6.10
N VAL A 28 3.05 -1.10 -5.87
CA VAL A 28 3.95 -0.25 -5.06
C VAL A 28 4.10 -0.81 -3.64
N ALA A 29 3.00 -1.30 -3.04
CA ALA A 29 3.08 -1.92 -1.72
C ALA A 29 3.93 -3.21 -1.72
N TYR A 30 3.84 -4.05 -2.76
CA TYR A 30 4.71 -5.22 -2.88
C TYR A 30 6.19 -4.83 -3.02
N ASP A 31 6.50 -3.83 -3.83
CA ASP A 31 7.86 -3.32 -4.00
C ASP A 31 8.40 -2.74 -2.68
N GLY A 32 7.56 -2.02 -1.93
CA GLY A 32 7.87 -1.50 -0.60
C GLY A 32 8.21 -2.59 0.41
N ILE A 33 7.43 -3.69 0.43
CA ILE A 33 7.73 -4.88 1.25
C ILE A 33 9.09 -5.47 0.87
N GLY A 34 9.36 -5.64 -0.42
CA GLY A 34 10.63 -6.19 -0.91
C GLY A 34 11.82 -5.37 -0.43
N ARG A 35 11.78 -4.06 -0.67
CA ARG A 35 12.84 -3.12 -0.25
C ARG A 35 13.04 -3.09 1.27
N ALA A 36 11.96 -2.99 2.04
CA ALA A 36 12.06 -2.96 3.51
C ALA A 36 12.63 -4.27 4.07
N ASN A 37 12.31 -5.39 3.45
CA ASN A 37 12.86 -6.70 3.83
C ASN A 37 14.36 -6.81 3.48
N GLU A 38 14.78 -6.34 2.30
CA GLU A 38 16.18 -6.30 1.88
C GLU A 38 17.03 -5.41 2.81
N LEU A 39 16.49 -4.26 3.22
CA LEU A 39 17.15 -3.30 4.11
C LEU A 39 17.04 -3.66 5.60
N GLN A 40 16.33 -4.74 5.94
CA GLN A 40 16.03 -5.14 7.34
C GLN A 40 15.33 -4.03 8.16
N GLU A 41 14.56 -3.18 7.49
CA GLU A 41 13.80 -2.09 8.11
C GLU A 41 12.46 -2.62 8.62
N TYR A 42 12.48 -3.32 9.76
CA TYR A 42 11.31 -4.04 10.27
C TYR A 42 10.09 -3.15 10.54
N TYR A 43 10.29 -1.88 10.91
CA TYR A 43 9.19 -0.93 11.08
C TYR A 43 8.50 -0.63 9.75
N LEU A 44 9.28 -0.26 8.73
CA LEU A 44 8.76 0.01 7.38
C LEU A 44 8.16 -1.26 6.76
N LEU A 45 8.72 -2.43 7.04
CA LEU A 45 8.15 -3.70 6.64
C LEU A 45 6.75 -3.93 7.23
N SER A 46 6.53 -3.53 8.50
CA SER A 46 5.20 -3.59 9.12
C SER A 46 4.23 -2.66 8.41
N ILE A 47 4.63 -1.40 8.19
CA ILE A 47 3.80 -0.40 7.49
C ILE A 47 3.39 -0.91 6.11
N TRP A 48 4.35 -1.36 5.28
CA TRP A 48 4.04 -1.82 3.93
C TRP A 48 3.14 -3.06 3.89
N ARG A 49 3.22 -3.93 4.91
CA ARG A 49 2.30 -5.06 5.04
C ARG A 49 0.87 -4.60 5.34
N GLU A 50 0.71 -3.60 6.21
CA GLU A 50 -0.61 -3.02 6.54
C GLU A 50 -1.20 -2.25 5.36
N VAL A 51 -0.39 -1.44 4.66
CA VAL A 51 -0.78 -0.78 3.40
C VAL A 51 -1.33 -1.80 2.41
N ARG A 52 -0.60 -2.91 2.19
CA ARG A 52 -1.04 -3.97 1.29
C ARG A 52 -2.40 -4.56 1.70
N LEU A 53 -2.65 -4.76 2.98
CA LEU A 53 -3.93 -5.29 3.47
C LEU A 53 -5.08 -4.33 3.15
N HIS A 54 -4.91 -3.04 3.41
CA HIS A 54 -5.92 -2.04 3.07
C HIS A 54 -6.21 -1.98 1.57
N LEU A 55 -5.17 -2.04 0.73
CA LEU A 55 -5.34 -2.07 -0.72
C LEU A 55 -6.08 -3.33 -1.19
N GLN A 56 -5.78 -4.49 -0.60
CA GLN A 56 -6.49 -5.74 -0.89
C GLN A 56 -7.97 -5.69 -0.47
N GLU A 57 -8.28 -5.06 0.65
CA GLU A 57 -9.67 -4.83 1.08
C GLU A 57 -10.40 -3.95 0.08
N LYS A 58 -9.78 -2.86 -0.38
CA LYS A 58 -10.35 -1.97 -1.41
C LYS A 58 -10.60 -2.66 -2.74
N ILE A 59 -9.71 -3.55 -3.17
CA ILE A 59 -9.91 -4.36 -4.39
C ILE A 59 -11.11 -5.29 -4.21
N LYS A 60 -11.20 -5.98 -3.08
CA LYS A 60 -12.37 -6.82 -2.79
C LYS A 60 -13.67 -6.01 -2.78
N GLU A 61 -13.68 -4.82 -2.17
CA GLU A 61 -14.83 -3.91 -2.18
C GLU A 61 -15.22 -3.51 -3.61
N ARG A 62 -14.24 -3.14 -4.45
CA ARG A 62 -14.46 -2.79 -5.87
C ARG A 62 -15.08 -3.98 -6.63
N ASP A 63 -14.48 -5.16 -6.50
CA ASP A 63 -14.89 -6.36 -7.23
C ASP A 63 -16.28 -6.88 -6.77
N LEU A 64 -16.71 -6.53 -5.54
CA LEU A 64 -18.08 -6.79 -5.05
C LEU A 64 -19.11 -5.81 -5.62
N VAL A 65 -18.71 -4.57 -5.95
CA VAL A 65 -19.59 -3.52 -6.48
C VAL A 65 -19.70 -3.57 -8.00
N GLU A 66 -18.65 -4.00 -8.69
CA GLU A 66 -18.61 -4.18 -10.15
C GLU A 66 -18.39 -5.66 -10.51
N PRO A 67 -19.42 -6.53 -10.37
CA PRO A 67 -19.32 -7.89 -10.87
C PRO A 67 -19.16 -7.85 -12.40
N SER A 68 -18.12 -8.52 -12.89
CA SER A 68 -17.78 -8.64 -14.31
C SER A 68 -18.92 -9.15 -15.19
#